data_AF-A0A1I0FUU2-F1
#
_entry.id   AF-A0A1I0FUU2-F1
#
_cell.length_a   1.000
_cell.length_b   1.000
_cell.length_c   1.000
_cell.angle_alpha   90.00
_cell.angle_beta   90.00
_cell.angle_gamma   90.00
#
_symmetry.space_group_name_H-M   'P 1'
#
loop_
_entity.id
_entity.type
_entity.pdbx_description
1 polymer ?
#
loop_
_entity_poly.entity_id
_entity_poly.type
_entity_poly.pdbx_seq_one_letter_code
_entity_poly.pdbx_strand_id
1 'polypeptide(L)'
;MALTQLDEAQKISLRNRAKDELVRIETLIADKDKKRMIDDFKEKFSLCEIVYKVILEEHQFNKTGKHLDYLKVTMTQVPHALTFAGYDFDKDLLTKLFGAEEKIGSRSVKKLRDALTHSMNDKAVNELSDRYEELNGYMDSFLNKIRTFDAA
;
A
#
# COMPACT_ATOMS: atom_id res chain seq x y z
N MET A 1 7.38 -28.54 17.16
CA MET A 1 7.40 -29.52 16.05
C MET A 1 8.67 -29.33 15.27
N ALA A 2 9.44 -30.38 15.01
CA ALA A 2 10.59 -30.32 14.11
C ALA A 2 10.11 -30.24 12.66
N LEU A 3 10.74 -29.40 11.85
CA LEU A 3 10.46 -29.29 10.41
C LEU A 3 10.78 -30.61 9.71
N THR A 4 9.80 -31.19 9.02
CA THR A 4 10.05 -32.32 8.12
C THR A 4 10.91 -31.85 6.96
N GLN A 5 12.04 -32.52 6.74
CA GLN A 5 12.96 -32.21 5.65
C GLN A 5 12.36 -32.66 4.31
N LEU A 6 12.57 -31.84 3.27
CA LEU A 6 12.21 -32.19 1.89
C LEU A 6 13.14 -33.28 1.34
N ASP A 7 12.64 -34.15 0.47
CA ASP A 7 13.50 -35.05 -0.33
C ASP A 7 14.23 -34.29 -1.46
N GLU A 8 15.18 -34.95 -2.14
CA GLU A 8 15.97 -34.29 -3.19
C GLU A 8 15.13 -33.82 -4.38
N ALA A 9 14.09 -34.55 -4.79
CA ALA A 9 13.22 -34.13 -5.88
C ALA A 9 12.40 -32.89 -5.50
N GLN A 10 11.89 -32.85 -4.26
CA GLN A 10 11.18 -31.70 -3.69
C GLN A 10 12.08 -30.48 -3.54
N LYS A 11 13.34 -30.67 -3.10
CA LYS A 11 14.34 -29.60 -3.02
C LYS A 11 14.63 -29.00 -4.40
N ILE A 12 14.85 -29.82 -5.42
CA ILE A 12 15.11 -29.36 -6.79
C ILE A 12 13.89 -28.60 -7.33
N SER A 13 12.69 -29.15 -7.17
CA SER A 13 11.44 -28.49 -7.59
C SER A 13 11.24 -27.13 -6.91
N LEU A 14 11.50 -27.03 -5.59
CA LEU A 14 11.44 -25.77 -4.86
C LEU A 14 12.47 -24.75 -5.37
N ARG A 15 13.72 -25.17 -5.59
CA ARG A 15 14.79 -24.30 -6.10
C ARG A 15 14.50 -23.81 -7.52
N ASN A 16 13.95 -24.65 -8.39
CA ASN A 16 13.55 -24.25 -9.73
C ASN A 16 12.43 -23.20 -9.69
N ARG A 17 11.39 -23.41 -8.88
CA ARG A 17 10.32 -22.39 -8.71
C ARG A 17 10.86 -21.06 -8.19
N ALA A 18 11.81 -21.08 -7.25
CA ALA A 18 12.44 -19.86 -6.75
C ALA A 18 13.28 -19.16 -7.83
N LYS A 19 14.00 -19.93 -8.66
CA LYS A 19 14.77 -19.41 -9.80
C LYS A 19 13.84 -18.79 -10.86
N ASP A 20 12.76 -19.46 -11.19
CA ASP A 20 11.79 -18.97 -12.18
C ASP A 20 11.14 -17.66 -11.72
N GLU A 21 10.81 -17.57 -10.43
CA GLU A 21 10.25 -16.35 -9.84
C GLU A 21 11.28 -15.19 -9.83
N LEU A 22 12.56 -15.48 -9.56
CA LEU A 22 13.62 -14.49 -9.66
C LEU A 22 13.75 -13.95 -11.09
N VAL A 23 13.82 -14.83 -12.09
CA VAL A 23 13.93 -14.44 -13.51
C VAL A 23 12.73 -13.59 -13.93
N ARG A 24 11.52 -13.96 -13.49
CA ARG A 24 10.30 -13.17 -13.74
C ARG A 24 10.42 -11.75 -13.18
N ILE A 25 10.83 -11.62 -11.92
CA ILE A 25 10.98 -10.31 -11.25
C ILE A 25 12.11 -9.50 -11.91
N GLU A 26 13.25 -10.10 -12.23
CA GLU A 26 14.37 -9.46 -12.91
C GLU A 26 13.97 -8.91 -14.28
N THR A 27 13.19 -9.68 -15.04
CA THR A 27 12.65 -9.25 -16.34
C THR A 27 11.72 -8.04 -16.18
N LEU A 28 10.88 -8.04 -15.15
CA LEU A 28 9.95 -6.95 -14.87
C LEU A 28 10.69 -5.66 -14.48
N ILE A 29 11.71 -5.74 -13.61
CA ILE A 29 12.48 -4.56 -13.18
C ILE A 29 13.49 -4.07 -14.22
N ALA A 30 13.84 -4.89 -15.21
CA ALA A 30 14.66 -4.48 -16.35
C ALA A 30 13.93 -3.47 -17.25
N ASP A 31 12.60 -3.52 -17.27
CA ASP A 31 11.75 -2.49 -17.87
C ASP A 31 11.77 -1.24 -16.98
N LYS A 32 12.63 -0.27 -17.33
CA LYS A 32 12.87 0.93 -16.53
C LYS A 32 11.63 1.79 -16.35
N ASP A 33 10.74 1.84 -17.34
CA ASP A 33 9.54 2.65 -17.29
C ASP A 33 8.52 2.04 -16.33
N LYS A 34 8.31 0.72 -16.41
CA LYS A 34 7.46 0.01 -15.43
C LYS A 34 8.03 0.09 -14.03
N LYS A 35 9.34 -0.11 -13.87
CA LYS A 35 10.00 0.00 -12.57
C LYS A 35 9.74 1.38 -11.97
N ARG A 36 9.99 2.45 -12.73
CA ARG A 36 9.77 3.82 -12.28
C ARG A 36 8.32 4.08 -11.90
N MET A 37 7.35 3.66 -12.73
CA MET A 37 5.93 3.79 -12.44
C MET A 37 5.54 3.13 -11.10
N ILE A 38 6.07 1.92 -10.85
CA ILE A 38 5.83 1.19 -9.59
C ILE A 38 6.46 1.91 -8.40
N ASP A 39 7.70 2.39 -8.55
CA ASP A 39 8.42 3.09 -7.49
C ASP A 39 7.75 4.42 -7.14
N ASP A 40 7.44 5.26 -8.14
CA ASP A 40 6.76 6.54 -7.97
C ASP A 40 5.41 6.35 -7.25
N PHE A 41 4.64 5.32 -7.63
CA PHE A 41 3.38 4.96 -6.97
C PHE A 41 3.58 4.56 -5.51
N LYS A 42 4.55 3.69 -5.22
CA LYS A 42 4.85 3.21 -3.86
C LYS A 42 5.36 4.34 -2.96
N GLU A 43 6.21 5.21 -3.48
CA GLU A 43 6.73 6.37 -2.78
C GLU A 43 5.61 7.34 -2.42
N LYS A 44 4.72 7.67 -3.37
CA LYS A 44 3.58 8.56 -3.11
C LYS A 44 2.61 7.96 -2.08
N PHE A 45 2.33 6.67 -2.14
CA PHE A 45 1.50 6.02 -1.11
C PHE A 45 2.19 6.05 0.26
N SER A 46 3.51 5.86 0.31
CA SER A 46 4.27 5.94 1.55
C SER A 46 4.16 7.32 2.19
N LEU A 47 4.16 8.41 1.39
CA LEU A 47 3.86 9.74 1.90
C LEU A 47 2.48 9.79 2.55
N CYS A 48 1.43 9.31 1.87
CA CYS A 48 0.07 9.28 2.42
C CYS A 48 0.00 8.51 3.75
N GLU A 49 0.66 7.36 3.83
CA GLU A 49 0.69 6.54 5.04
C GLU A 49 1.45 7.20 6.19
N ILE A 50 2.61 7.80 5.91
CA ILE A 50 3.45 8.45 6.93
C ILE A 50 2.73 9.67 7.51
N VAL A 51 2.18 10.56 6.68
CA VAL A 51 1.48 11.76 7.17
C VAL A 51 0.22 11.38 7.96
N TYR A 52 -0.51 10.36 7.52
CA TYR A 52 -1.65 9.85 8.28
C TYR A 52 -1.23 9.26 9.64
N LYS A 53 -0.08 8.56 9.70
CA LYS A 53 0.39 7.94 10.93
C LYS A 53 0.71 8.94 12.04
N VAL A 54 1.14 10.16 11.71
CA VAL A 54 1.28 11.25 12.70
C VAL A 54 -0.04 11.52 13.42
N ILE A 55 -1.13 11.64 12.65
CA ILE A 55 -2.48 11.87 13.19
C ILE A 55 -2.97 10.64 13.97
N LEU A 56 -2.76 9.44 13.42
CA LEU A 56 -3.18 8.21 14.06
C LEU A 56 -2.47 7.99 15.40
N GLU A 57 -1.17 8.30 15.48
CA GLU A 57 -0.40 8.17 16.71
C GLU A 57 -1.01 8.99 17.84
N GLU A 58 -1.25 10.28 17.60
CA GLU A 58 -1.85 11.18 18.59
C GLU A 58 -3.27 10.72 18.98
N HIS A 59 -4.07 10.31 18.00
CA HIS A 59 -5.40 9.76 18.27
C HIS A 59 -5.35 8.48 19.14
N GLN A 60 -4.40 7.57 18.91
CA GLN A 60 -4.24 6.37 19.74
C GLN A 60 -3.71 6.71 21.14
N PHE A 61 -2.76 7.65 21.24
CA PHE A 61 -2.26 8.12 22.53
C PHE A 61 -3.38 8.74 23.35
N ASN A 62 -4.20 9.63 22.77
CA ASN A 62 -5.34 10.23 23.45
C ASN A 62 -6.35 9.18 23.94
N LYS A 63 -6.58 8.12 23.16
CA LYS A 63 -7.50 7.04 23.50
C LYS A 63 -6.98 6.06 24.56
N THR A 64 -5.67 5.78 24.57
CA THR A 64 -5.09 4.66 25.33
C THR A 64 -4.02 5.06 26.35
N GLY A 65 -3.55 6.30 26.30
CA GLY A 65 -2.42 6.82 27.08
C GLY A 65 -1.06 6.25 26.68
N LYS A 66 -0.94 5.56 25.53
CA LYS A 66 0.29 4.86 25.11
C LYS A 66 0.60 5.11 23.64
N HIS A 67 1.89 5.26 23.36
CA HIS A 67 2.43 5.16 22.00
C HIS A 67 2.63 3.69 21.67
N LEU A 68 2.18 3.26 20.49
CA LEU A 68 2.33 1.89 20.02
C LEU A 68 3.56 1.80 19.12
N ASP A 69 4.39 0.78 19.32
CA ASP A 69 5.56 0.50 18.46
C ASP A 69 5.16 0.26 16.99
N TYR A 70 3.91 -0.15 16.75
CA TYR A 70 3.39 -0.41 15.42
C TYR A 70 1.96 0.13 15.25
N LEU A 71 1.81 1.07 14.31
CA LEU A 71 0.53 1.64 13.92
C LEU A 71 0.01 1.00 12.63
N LYS A 72 -1.03 0.19 12.75
CA LYS A 72 -1.70 -0.43 11.60
C LYS A 72 -2.75 0.51 11.02
N VAL A 73 -2.63 0.85 9.74
CA VAL A 73 -3.66 1.62 9.03
C VAL A 73 -4.88 0.73 8.74
N THR A 74 -6.02 1.07 9.34
CA THR A 74 -7.29 0.35 9.17
C THR A 74 -8.44 1.31 8.94
N MET A 75 -9.34 0.98 8.02
CA MET A 75 -10.49 1.84 7.69
C MET A 75 -11.44 2.08 8.86
N THR A 76 -11.45 1.20 9.86
CA THR A 76 -12.24 1.41 11.06
C THR A 76 -11.72 2.54 11.93
N GLN A 77 -10.48 2.99 11.74
CA GLN A 77 -9.84 4.05 12.53
C GLN A 77 -9.57 5.31 11.70
N VAL A 78 -9.34 5.15 10.39
CA VAL A 78 -8.95 6.25 9.49
C VAL A 78 -9.90 7.45 9.57
N PRO A 79 -11.23 7.31 9.43
CA PRO A 79 -12.14 8.45 9.51
C PRO A 79 -12.09 9.12 10.88
N HIS A 80 -12.10 8.35 11.97
CA HIS A 80 -12.12 8.88 13.33
C HIS A 80 -10.84 9.66 13.67
N ALA A 81 -9.67 9.15 13.29
CA ALA A 81 -8.40 9.83 13.51
C ALA A 81 -8.32 11.14 12.72
N LEU A 82 -8.79 11.15 11.48
CA LEU A 82 -8.81 12.36 10.64
C LEU A 82 -9.79 13.42 11.17
N THR A 83 -10.99 13.00 11.59
CA THR A 83 -11.96 13.90 12.24
C THR A 83 -11.44 14.45 13.56
N PHE A 84 -10.73 13.63 14.36
CA PHE A 84 -10.06 14.09 15.59
C PHE A 84 -9.08 15.24 15.32
N ALA A 85 -8.36 15.20 14.20
CA ALA A 85 -7.47 16.28 13.77
C ALA A 85 -8.17 17.42 13.01
N GLY A 86 -9.51 17.44 12.94
CA GLY A 86 -10.29 18.50 12.31
C GLY A 86 -10.43 18.38 10.78
N TYR A 87 -10.05 17.26 10.18
CA TYR A 87 -10.20 17.05 8.75
C TYR A 87 -11.56 16.44 8.39
N ASP A 88 -12.23 17.03 7.39
CA ASP A 88 -13.47 16.52 6.82
C ASP A 88 -13.23 15.79 5.48
N PHE A 89 -12.62 14.62 5.52
CA PHE A 89 -12.38 13.84 4.30
C PHE A 89 -13.63 13.11 3.82
N ASP A 90 -13.84 13.11 2.51
CA ASP A 90 -14.85 12.27 1.88
C ASP A 90 -14.59 10.78 2.16
N LYS A 91 -15.64 10.05 2.56
CA LYS A 91 -15.51 8.64 2.96
C LYS A 91 -15.16 7.74 1.78
N ASP A 92 -15.63 8.05 0.58
CA ASP A 92 -15.32 7.26 -0.61
C ASP A 92 -13.84 7.42 -0.97
N LEU A 93 -13.30 8.65 -0.91
CA LEU A 93 -11.87 8.91 -1.06
C LEU A 93 -11.03 8.07 -0.07
N LEU A 94 -11.37 8.09 1.22
CA LEU A 94 -10.67 7.30 2.24
C LEU A 94 -10.77 5.80 1.97
N THR A 95 -11.93 5.34 1.49
CA THR A 95 -12.15 3.94 1.12
C THR A 95 -11.31 3.53 -0.09
N LYS A 96 -11.20 4.39 -1.11
CA LYS A 96 -10.34 4.15 -2.28
C LYS A 96 -8.86 4.17 -1.91
N LEU A 97 -8.44 4.99 -0.95
CA LEU A 97 -7.05 5.12 -0.54
C LEU A 97 -6.61 4.01 0.44
N PHE A 98 -7.29 3.88 1.59
CA PHE A 98 -6.91 3.01 2.71
C PHE A 98 -7.76 1.75 2.86
N GLY A 99 -8.73 1.54 1.97
CA GLY A 99 -9.65 0.40 1.97
C GLY A 99 -8.99 -0.96 1.87
N ALA A 100 -9.82 -1.99 2.03
CA ALA A 100 -9.42 -3.39 1.96
C ALA A 100 -9.86 -4.09 0.66
N GLU A 101 -10.34 -3.36 -0.35
CA GLU A 101 -10.73 -3.94 -1.64
C GLU A 101 -9.50 -4.52 -2.36
N GLU A 102 -9.56 -5.83 -2.63
CA GLU A 102 -8.48 -6.64 -3.19
C GLU A 102 -8.78 -7.20 -4.58
N LYS A 103 -10.02 -7.04 -5.05
CA LYS A 103 -10.45 -7.49 -6.37
C LYS A 103 -9.64 -6.78 -7.46
N ILE A 104 -9.06 -7.58 -8.35
CA ILE A 104 -8.27 -7.11 -9.49
C ILE A 104 -9.12 -6.17 -10.35
N GLY A 105 -8.54 -5.04 -10.73
CA GLY A 105 -9.18 -3.98 -11.51
C GLY A 105 -9.97 -2.98 -10.67
N SER A 106 -10.16 -3.25 -9.37
CA SER A 106 -10.85 -2.34 -8.45
C SER A 106 -10.15 -2.19 -7.11
N ARG A 107 -8.88 -2.61 -6.98
CA ARG A 107 -8.16 -2.55 -5.70
C ARG A 107 -8.11 -1.12 -5.16
N SER A 108 -8.16 -1.01 -3.84
CA SER A 108 -7.77 0.24 -3.19
C SER A 108 -6.29 0.54 -3.44
N VAL A 109 -5.88 1.80 -3.33
CA VAL A 109 -4.48 2.21 -3.49
C VAL A 109 -3.57 1.40 -2.56
N LYS A 110 -3.96 1.26 -1.28
CA LYS A 110 -3.23 0.45 -0.30
C LYS A 110 -3.09 -1.01 -0.73
N LYS A 111 -4.16 -1.64 -1.21
CA LYS A 111 -4.13 -3.06 -1.61
C LYS A 111 -3.36 -3.29 -2.90
N LEU A 112 -3.40 -2.34 -3.84
CA LEU A 112 -2.55 -2.40 -5.01
C LEU A 112 -1.07 -2.25 -4.63
N ARG A 113 -0.75 -1.31 -3.72
CA ARG A 113 0.60 -1.18 -3.15
C ARG A 113 1.06 -2.48 -2.51
N ASP A 114 0.23 -3.10 -1.67
CA ASP A 114 0.54 -4.39 -1.02
C ASP A 114 0.83 -5.48 -2.07
N ALA A 115 0.03 -5.58 -3.13
CA ALA A 115 0.24 -6.55 -4.21
C ALA A 115 1.57 -6.30 -4.97
N LEU A 116 1.88 -5.03 -5.25
CA LEU A 116 3.13 -4.60 -5.90
C LEU A 116 4.36 -4.73 -5.00
N THR A 117 4.20 -4.76 -3.67
CA THR A 117 5.32 -4.95 -2.75
C THR A 117 5.58 -6.44 -2.48
N HIS A 118 4.54 -7.25 -2.32
CA HIS A 118 4.70 -8.65 -1.92
C HIS A 118 4.82 -9.64 -3.08
N SER A 119 4.24 -9.32 -4.24
CA SER A 119 4.20 -10.27 -5.37
C SER A 119 4.74 -9.71 -6.68
N MET A 120 4.67 -8.39 -6.90
CA MET A 120 5.04 -7.76 -8.18
C MET A 120 4.50 -8.54 -9.38
N ASN A 121 3.27 -9.05 -9.30
CA ASN A 121 2.70 -9.86 -10.36
C ASN A 121 2.19 -8.99 -11.51
N ASP A 122 2.17 -9.53 -12.72
CA ASP A 122 1.82 -8.78 -13.93
C ASP A 122 0.40 -8.19 -13.87
N LYS A 123 -0.53 -8.85 -13.18
CA LYS A 123 -1.91 -8.34 -13.03
C LYS A 123 -1.94 -7.05 -12.21
N ALA A 124 -1.13 -6.95 -11.16
CA ALA A 124 -1.00 -5.74 -10.36
C ALA A 124 -0.27 -4.62 -11.13
N VAL A 125 0.75 -4.96 -11.92
CA VAL A 125 1.45 -3.98 -12.75
C VAL A 125 0.57 -3.44 -13.86
N ASN A 126 -0.18 -4.30 -14.55
CA ASN A 126 -1.14 -3.89 -15.58
C ASN A 126 -2.26 -3.05 -14.96
N GLU A 127 -2.82 -3.48 -13.81
CA GLU A 127 -3.83 -2.68 -13.10
C GLU A 127 -3.29 -1.30 -12.69
N LEU A 128 -2.04 -1.20 -12.24
CA LEU A 128 -1.41 0.08 -11.95
C LEU A 128 -1.31 0.94 -13.21
N SER A 129 -0.86 0.35 -14.32
CA SER A 129 -0.74 1.05 -15.61
C SER A 129 -2.10 1.61 -16.06
N ASP A 130 -3.15 0.79 -16.00
CA ASP A 130 -4.49 1.16 -16.49
C ASP A 130 -5.16 2.23 -15.60
N ARG A 131 -4.83 2.23 -14.31
CA ARG A 131 -5.47 3.11 -13.31
C ARG A 131 -4.51 4.13 -12.72
N TYR A 132 -3.38 4.38 -13.37
CA TYR A 132 -2.28 5.17 -12.80
C TYR A 132 -2.73 6.57 -12.39
N GLU A 133 -3.41 7.27 -13.29
CA GLU A 133 -3.91 8.63 -13.04
C GLU A 133 -5.01 8.66 -11.97
N GLU A 134 -5.95 7.72 -12.02
CA GLU A 134 -7.04 7.60 -11.04
C GLU A 134 -6.48 7.44 -9.61
N LEU A 135 -5.57 6.50 -9.44
CA LEU A 135 -5.00 6.17 -8.13
C LEU A 135 -4.10 7.29 -7.61
N ASN A 136 -3.32 7.93 -8.49
CA ASN A 136 -2.58 9.13 -8.14
C ASN A 136 -3.49 10.28 -7.76
N GLY A 137 -4.62 10.46 -8.45
CA GLY A 137 -5.63 11.46 -8.12
C GLY A 137 -6.18 11.32 -6.70
N TYR A 138 -6.42 10.09 -6.23
CA TYR A 138 -6.83 9.86 -4.83
C TYR A 138 -5.73 10.27 -3.83
N MET A 139 -4.48 9.89 -4.10
CA MET A 139 -3.34 10.24 -3.24
C MET A 139 -3.09 11.75 -3.23
N ASP A 140 -3.14 12.40 -4.39
CA ASP A 140 -2.93 13.84 -4.53
C ASP A 140 -4.05 14.62 -3.85
N SER A 141 -5.31 14.19 -3.98
CA SER A 141 -6.44 14.78 -3.27
C SER A 141 -6.26 14.72 -1.74
N PHE A 142 -5.80 13.57 -1.24
CA PHE A 142 -5.52 13.39 0.18
C PHE A 142 -4.38 14.30 0.66
N LEU A 143 -3.23 14.26 -0.01
CA LEU A 143 -2.04 15.03 0.35
C LEU A 143 -2.27 16.54 0.21
N ASN A 144 -3.01 16.98 -0.80
CA ASN A 144 -3.33 18.39 -0.98
C ASN A 144 -4.20 18.92 0.15
N LYS A 145 -5.22 18.18 0.58
CA LYS A 145 -6.06 18.59 1.71
C LYS A 145 -5.27 18.69 3.02
N ILE A 146 -4.30 17.80 3.24
CA ILE A 146 -3.36 17.93 4.37
C ILE A 146 -2.46 19.16 4.19
N ARG A 147 -1.96 19.44 2.99
CA ARG A 147 -1.04 20.56 2.74
C ARG A 147 -1.69 21.93 2.89
N THR A 148 -2.97 22.06 2.55
CA THR A 148 -3.68 23.34 2.50
C THR A 148 -4.70 23.49 3.61
N PHE A 149 -4.55 22.77 4.72
CA PHE A 149 -5.51 22.77 5.84
C PHE A 149 -5.61 24.14 6.53
N ASP A 150 -4.58 24.97 6.40
CA ASP A 150 -4.41 26.31 6.95
C ASP A 150 -4.49 27.41 5.89
N ALA A 151 -4.75 27.04 4.62
CA ALA A 151 -4.96 28.00 3.54
C ALA A 151 -6.39 28.54 3.62
N ALA A 152 -6.49 29.82 4.04
CA ALA A 152 -7.74 30.57 4.18
C ALA A 152 -8.49 30.80 2.86
#